data_AF-A0A968JEN9-F1
#
_entry.id   AF-A0A968JEN9-F1
#
_cell.length_a   1.000
_cell.length_b   1.000
_cell.length_c   1.000
_cell.angle_alpha   90.00
_cell.angle_beta   90.00
_cell.angle_gamma   90.00
#
_symmetry.space_group_name_H-M   'P 1'
#
loop_
_entity.id
_entity.type
_entity.pdbx_description
1 polymer ?
#
loop_
_entity_poly.entity_id
_entity_poly.type
_entity_poly.pdbx_seq_one_letter_code
_entity_poly.pdbx_strand_id
1 'polypeptide(L)'
;MQCRVFWLVVLLTACTPVPAPAAGAAPCVLLVDEATPAYCRPERIERDVLAALDWYRQQAQQIAATVSYPPAMLHEAGTYYDGPLLHETREALYQQQQMGRVVYAEWDTLRVVAGPVWDDSGQTATIFVQVSGYRQTTQPPRAATPQLPLAGSTTQDWRFTLRYDAAADRWKIWEAASLAPS
;
A
#
# COMPACT_ATOMS: atom_id res chain seq x y z
N MET A 1 -8.85 10.69 36.94
CA MET A 1 -9.93 9.68 36.88
C MET A 1 -9.27 8.34 36.57
N GLN A 2 -9.53 7.35 37.42
CA GLN A 2 -8.83 6.06 37.46
C GLN A 2 -9.25 5.15 36.30
N CYS A 3 -8.29 4.69 35.49
CA CYS A 3 -8.50 3.50 34.66
C CYS A 3 -8.48 2.28 35.58
N ARG A 4 -9.66 1.74 35.86
CA ARG A 4 -9.80 0.41 36.46
C ARG A 4 -9.47 -0.61 35.38
N VAL A 5 -8.37 -1.34 35.61
CA VAL A 5 -8.00 -2.54 34.86
C VAL A 5 -9.08 -3.59 35.11
N PHE A 6 -9.94 -3.82 34.11
CA PHE A 6 -10.76 -5.02 34.04
C PHE A 6 -10.02 -6.04 33.17
N TRP A 7 -9.43 -7.03 33.84
CA TRP A 7 -9.10 -8.29 33.21
C TRP A 7 -10.41 -9.00 32.87
N LEU A 8 -10.74 -9.08 31.58
CA LEU A 8 -11.74 -10.03 31.08
C LEU A 8 -11.27 -10.63 29.74
N VAL A 9 -10.88 -11.89 29.84
CA VAL A 9 -10.81 -12.98 28.85
C VAL A 9 -11.22 -12.63 27.40
N VAL A 10 -10.22 -12.69 26.52
CA VAL A 10 -10.17 -13.41 25.23
C VAL A 10 -11.48 -13.56 24.47
N LEU A 11 -11.60 -12.77 23.39
CA LEU A 11 -11.93 -13.19 22.02
C LEU A 11 -12.05 -11.91 21.18
N LEU A 12 -11.35 -11.85 20.04
CA LEU A 12 -11.62 -11.06 18.82
C LEU A 12 -10.42 -10.25 18.28
N THR A 13 -9.68 -10.89 17.36
CA THR A 13 -9.37 -10.41 15.99
C THR A 13 -8.64 -9.08 15.75
N ALA A 14 -8.19 -8.32 16.75
CA ALA A 14 -7.45 -7.07 16.53
C ALA A 14 -6.05 -7.11 17.15
N CYS A 15 -5.09 -6.47 16.49
CA CYS A 15 -3.78 -6.19 17.08
C CYS A 15 -4.00 -5.22 18.23
N THR A 16 -4.01 -5.67 19.48
CA THR A 16 -4.34 -4.79 20.61
C THR A 16 -3.21 -3.79 20.85
N PRO A 17 -3.37 -2.49 20.54
CA PRO A 17 -2.35 -1.50 20.85
C PRO A 17 -2.28 -1.32 22.37
N VAL A 18 -1.07 -1.15 22.91
CA VAL A 18 -0.88 -0.75 24.31
C VAL A 18 -1.06 0.78 24.39
N PRO A 19 -1.92 1.31 25.29
CA PRO A 19 -2.18 2.75 25.34
C PRO A 19 -0.91 3.53 25.71
N ALA A 20 -0.57 4.53 24.89
CA ALA A 20 0.46 5.51 25.20
C ALA A 20 0.01 6.46 26.35
N PRO A 21 0.94 6.98 27.18
CA PRO A 21 0.61 7.96 28.20
C PRO A 21 0.18 9.31 27.59
N ALA A 22 -0.48 10.14 28.39
CA ALA A 22 -1.24 11.33 27.97
C ALA A 22 -0.50 12.37 27.10
N ALA A 23 -1.31 13.12 26.34
CA ALA A 23 -1.04 14.26 25.46
C ALA A 23 0.40 14.78 25.40
N GLY A 24 1.06 14.50 24.27
CA GLY A 24 2.48 14.78 23.99
C GLY A 24 3.31 13.52 23.71
N ALA A 25 2.71 12.33 23.82
CA ALA A 25 3.40 11.06 23.65
C ALA A 25 3.41 10.56 22.19
N ALA A 26 4.51 9.87 21.86
CA ALA A 26 4.81 9.20 20.60
C ALA A 26 3.67 8.25 20.13
N PRO A 27 3.57 7.95 18.82
CA PRO A 27 2.57 7.03 18.28
C PRO A 27 2.55 5.70 19.05
N CYS A 28 1.36 5.11 19.20
CA CYS A 28 1.17 3.82 19.85
C CYS A 28 2.11 2.76 19.26
N VAL A 29 3.11 2.34 20.04
CA VAL A 29 4.02 1.25 19.67
C VAL A 29 3.40 -0.06 20.16
N LEU A 30 3.08 -0.97 19.24
CA LEU A 30 2.70 -2.32 19.60
C LEU A 30 3.92 -3.02 20.23
N LEU A 31 3.79 -3.46 21.49
CA LEU A 31 4.76 -4.37 22.08
C LEU A 31 4.50 -5.75 21.47
N VAL A 32 5.34 -6.15 20.51
CA VAL A 32 5.29 -7.48 19.91
C VAL A 32 5.88 -8.48 20.90
N ASP A 33 5.03 -9.32 21.47
CA ASP A 33 5.42 -10.48 22.28
C ASP A 33 5.10 -11.80 21.55
N GLU A 34 5.43 -12.94 22.17
CA GLU A 34 5.15 -14.26 21.59
C GLU A 34 3.64 -14.53 21.41
N ALA A 35 2.77 -13.84 22.15
CA ALA A 35 1.31 -13.96 22.06
C ALA A 35 0.71 -13.10 20.93
N THR A 36 1.50 -12.19 20.34
CA THR A 36 1.05 -11.33 19.24
C THR A 36 0.78 -12.16 17.99
N PRO A 37 -0.44 -12.09 17.41
CA PRO A 37 -0.77 -12.82 16.19
C PRO A 37 0.24 -12.54 15.07
N ALA A 38 0.60 -13.57 14.30
CA ALA A 38 1.60 -13.44 13.24
C ALA A 38 1.26 -12.35 12.22
N TYR A 39 -0.03 -12.06 12.00
CA TYR A 39 -0.45 -11.01 11.09
C TYR A 39 -0.20 -9.59 11.60
N CYS A 40 -0.07 -9.39 12.92
CA CYS A 40 0.19 -8.10 13.56
C CYS A 40 1.68 -7.74 13.58
N ARG A 41 2.56 -8.66 13.17
CA ARG A 41 4.00 -8.43 13.21
C ARG A 41 4.42 -7.44 12.12
N PRO A 42 5.28 -6.45 12.42
CA PRO A 42 5.78 -5.48 11.43
C PRO A 42 6.26 -6.13 10.12
N GLU A 43 6.98 -7.25 10.23
CA GLU A 43 7.55 -7.96 9.10
C GLU A 43 6.47 -8.49 8.15
N ARG A 44 5.29 -8.85 8.67
CA ARG A 44 4.16 -9.27 7.83
C ARG A 44 3.63 -8.11 7.01
N ILE A 45 3.46 -6.95 7.64
CA ILE A 45 2.92 -5.75 7.00
C ILE A 45 3.88 -5.27 5.91
N GLU A 46 5.17 -5.14 6.24
CA GLU A 46 6.21 -4.77 5.28
C GLU A 46 6.23 -5.72 4.08
N ARG A 47 6.19 -7.03 4.33
CA ARG A 47 6.18 -8.04 3.28
C ARG A 47 4.97 -7.90 2.37
N ASP A 48 3.77 -7.71 2.92
CA ASP A 48 2.53 -7.64 2.14
C ASP A 48 2.47 -6.34 1.30
N VAL A 49 2.99 -5.22 1.83
CA VAL A 49 3.15 -3.95 1.08
C VAL A 49 4.14 -4.10 -0.06
N LEU A 50 5.33 -4.66 0.22
CA LEU A 50 6.36 -4.86 -0.79
C LEU A 50 5.89 -5.82 -1.88
N ALA A 51 5.10 -6.84 -1.54
CA ALA A 51 4.48 -7.73 -2.52
C ALA A 51 3.48 -6.99 -3.43
N ALA A 52 2.69 -6.06 -2.88
CA ALA A 52 1.77 -5.23 -3.68
C ALA A 52 2.51 -4.33 -4.66
N LEU A 53 3.58 -3.68 -4.19
CA LEU A 53 4.39 -2.81 -5.04
C LEU A 53 5.15 -3.63 -6.09
N ASP A 54 5.73 -4.78 -5.73
CA ASP A 54 6.41 -5.63 -6.70
C ASP A 54 5.47 -6.17 -7.78
N TRP A 55 4.26 -6.59 -7.41
CA TRP A 55 3.23 -6.97 -8.40
C TRP A 55 2.94 -5.81 -9.36
N TYR A 56 2.73 -4.58 -8.85
CA TYR A 56 2.49 -3.43 -9.74
C TYR A 56 3.67 -3.19 -10.68
N ARG A 57 4.91 -3.29 -10.18
CA ARG A 57 6.12 -3.17 -11.00
C ARG A 57 6.15 -4.20 -12.13
N GLN A 58 5.77 -5.45 -11.85
CA GLN A 58 5.67 -6.49 -12.88
C GLN A 58 4.58 -6.16 -13.91
N GLN A 59 3.43 -5.63 -13.49
CA GLN A 59 2.38 -5.18 -14.41
C GLN A 59 2.88 -4.02 -15.28
N ALA A 60 3.57 -3.03 -14.71
CA ALA A 60 4.15 -1.91 -15.44
C ALA A 60 5.12 -2.37 -16.54
N GLN A 61 5.94 -3.39 -16.27
CA GLN A 61 6.84 -3.98 -17.28
C GLN A 61 6.07 -4.67 -18.41
N GLN A 62 5.01 -5.41 -18.11
CA GLN A 62 4.15 -6.03 -19.13
C GLN A 62 3.45 -4.97 -19.98
N ILE A 63 2.96 -3.92 -19.32
CA ILE A 63 2.34 -2.77 -19.96
C ILE A 63 3.34 -2.07 -20.89
N ALA A 64 4.57 -1.85 -20.45
CA ALA A 64 5.63 -1.24 -21.26
C ALA A 64 5.94 -2.08 -22.52
N ALA A 65 5.96 -3.40 -22.38
CA ALA A 65 6.26 -4.33 -23.48
C ALA A 65 5.12 -4.44 -24.50
N THR A 66 3.86 -4.38 -24.04
CA THR A 66 2.67 -4.65 -24.86
C THR A 66 1.91 -3.40 -25.28
N VAL A 67 2.17 -2.26 -24.62
CA VAL A 67 1.42 -1.00 -24.79
C VAL A 67 -0.08 -1.23 -24.53
N SER A 68 -0.40 -2.10 -23.57
CA SER A 68 -1.77 -2.43 -23.19
C SER A 68 -1.85 -2.89 -21.73
N TYR A 69 -3.00 -2.71 -21.10
CA TYR A 69 -3.25 -3.26 -19.76
C TYR A 69 -3.59 -4.76 -19.86
N PRO A 70 -2.90 -5.64 -19.11
CA PRO A 70 -3.25 -7.05 -19.05
C PRO A 70 -4.71 -7.23 -18.58
N PRO A 71 -5.51 -8.09 -19.25
CA PRO A 71 -6.90 -8.33 -18.84
C PRO A 71 -7.05 -8.81 -17.38
N ALA A 72 -6.06 -9.56 -16.89
CA ALA A 72 -6.04 -10.10 -15.53
C ALA A 72 -5.88 -9.02 -14.45
N MET A 73 -5.31 -7.85 -14.78
CA MET A 73 -4.96 -6.81 -13.82
C MET A 73 -6.17 -6.29 -13.03
N LEU A 74 -7.36 -6.20 -13.64
CA LEU A 74 -8.59 -5.77 -12.98
C LEU A 74 -9.02 -6.72 -11.84
N HIS A 75 -8.79 -8.01 -12.03
CA HIS A 75 -9.11 -9.04 -11.04
C HIS A 75 -8.00 -9.12 -9.99
N GLU A 76 -6.75 -9.22 -10.44
CA GLU A 76 -5.56 -9.38 -9.58
C GLU A 76 -5.35 -8.20 -8.63
N ALA A 77 -5.74 -6.97 -9.03
CA ALA A 77 -5.70 -5.78 -8.18
C ALA A 77 -6.39 -6.01 -6.82
N GLY A 78 -7.47 -6.80 -6.76
CA GLY A 78 -8.19 -7.11 -5.51
C GLY A 78 -7.40 -7.99 -4.53
N THR A 79 -6.29 -8.57 -4.96
CA THR A 79 -5.35 -9.30 -4.09
C THR A 79 -4.55 -8.35 -3.21
N TYR A 80 -4.27 -7.15 -3.71
CA TYR A 80 -3.33 -6.20 -3.10
C TYR A 80 -3.98 -4.91 -2.62
N TYR A 81 -5.07 -4.49 -3.27
CA TYR A 81 -5.83 -3.31 -2.93
C TYR A 81 -7.19 -3.68 -2.38
N ASP A 82 -7.74 -2.79 -1.56
CA ASP A 82 -9.08 -2.89 -1.01
C ASP A 82 -9.74 -1.51 -0.96
N GLY A 83 -11.07 -1.48 -0.77
CA GLY A 83 -11.79 -0.24 -0.50
C GLY A 83 -11.81 0.78 -1.64
N PRO A 84 -11.75 2.08 -1.30
CA PRO A 84 -11.74 3.17 -2.26
C PRO A 84 -10.61 3.04 -3.27
N LEU A 85 -9.39 2.69 -2.83
CA LEU A 85 -8.25 2.57 -3.73
C LEU A 85 -8.43 1.47 -4.77
N LEU A 86 -9.01 0.32 -4.40
CA LEU A 86 -9.33 -0.74 -5.36
C LEU A 86 -10.38 -0.27 -6.38
N HIS A 87 -11.41 0.45 -5.92
CA HIS A 87 -12.44 1.00 -6.79
C HIS A 87 -11.84 2.01 -7.79
N GLU A 88 -11.10 3.01 -7.30
CA GLU A 88 -10.42 4.01 -8.11
C GLU A 88 -9.44 3.37 -9.10
N THR A 89 -8.68 2.36 -8.68
CA THR A 89 -7.76 1.62 -9.56
C THR A 89 -8.50 0.95 -10.71
N ARG A 90 -9.62 0.27 -10.42
CA ARG A 90 -10.43 -0.41 -11.45
C ARG A 90 -11.08 0.59 -12.41
N GLU A 91 -11.61 1.68 -11.89
CA GLU A 91 -12.19 2.75 -12.70
C GLU A 91 -11.14 3.38 -13.61
N ALA A 92 -9.97 3.72 -13.08
CA ALA A 92 -8.87 4.27 -13.86
C ALA A 92 -8.44 3.30 -14.96
N LEU A 93 -8.22 2.02 -14.64
CA LEU A 93 -7.86 1.00 -15.64
C LEU A 93 -8.92 0.88 -16.74
N TYR A 94 -10.20 0.82 -16.37
CA TYR A 94 -11.30 0.75 -17.33
C TYR A 94 -11.34 1.99 -18.23
N GLN A 95 -11.23 3.20 -17.67
CA GLN A 95 -11.24 4.44 -18.44
C GLN A 95 -10.05 4.53 -19.40
N GLN A 96 -8.84 4.18 -18.95
CA GLN A 96 -7.65 4.20 -19.81
C GLN A 96 -7.79 3.20 -20.97
N GLN A 97 -8.33 2.00 -20.72
CA GLN A 97 -8.65 1.02 -21.76
C GLN A 97 -9.64 1.57 -22.79
N GLN A 98 -10.71 2.24 -22.37
CA GLN A 98 -11.69 2.86 -23.27
C GLN A 98 -11.08 3.98 -24.12
N MET A 99 -10.16 4.75 -23.55
CA MET A 99 -9.43 5.79 -24.27
C MET A 99 -8.37 5.23 -25.21
N GLY A 100 -8.04 3.93 -25.11
CA GLY A 100 -6.90 3.33 -25.79
C GLY A 100 -5.56 3.93 -25.34
N ARG A 101 -5.53 4.54 -24.15
CA ARG A 101 -4.36 5.18 -23.55
C ARG A 101 -3.79 4.26 -22.50
N VAL A 102 -2.48 4.34 -22.28
CA VAL A 102 -1.82 3.59 -21.22
C VAL A 102 -1.00 4.56 -20.36
N VAL A 103 -1.16 4.44 -19.05
CA VAL A 103 -0.39 5.18 -18.05
C VAL A 103 0.12 4.20 -17.01
N TYR A 104 1.43 4.16 -16.82
CA TYR A 104 2.07 3.34 -15.80
C TYR A 104 3.23 4.09 -15.16
N ALA A 105 3.56 3.70 -13.94
CA ALA A 105 4.74 4.16 -13.22
C ALA A 105 5.76 3.04 -13.09
N GLU A 106 7.03 3.41 -13.13
CA GLU A 106 8.17 2.56 -12.85
C GLU A 106 9.02 3.20 -11.75
N TRP A 107 9.83 2.40 -11.09
CA TRP A 107 10.80 2.85 -10.10
C TRP A 107 11.96 1.88 -10.01
N ASP A 108 13.10 2.35 -9.52
CA ASP A 108 14.32 1.57 -9.43
C ASP A 108 14.38 0.82 -8.10
N THR A 109 14.09 1.50 -6.99
CA THR A 109 14.17 0.91 -5.64
C THR A 109 13.02 1.33 -4.75
N LEU A 110 12.69 0.45 -3.80
CA LEU A 110 11.71 0.65 -2.73
C LEU A 110 12.39 0.42 -1.39
N ARG A 111 12.10 1.26 -0.41
CA ARG A 111 12.58 1.10 0.96
C ARG A 111 11.50 1.52 1.96
N VAL A 112 11.17 0.66 2.91
CA VAL A 112 10.38 1.06 4.08
C VAL A 112 11.23 2.00 4.92
N VAL A 113 10.73 3.22 5.18
CA VAL A 113 11.45 4.27 5.93
C VAL A 113 10.85 4.51 7.31
N ALA A 114 9.58 4.20 7.53
CA ALA A 114 8.93 4.27 8.84
C ALA A 114 7.66 3.41 8.90
N GLY A 115 7.22 3.10 10.12
CA GLY A 115 6.05 2.27 10.40
C GLY A 115 6.38 0.77 10.51
N PRO A 116 5.35 -0.10 10.63
CA PRO A 116 3.93 0.25 10.66
C PRO A 116 3.49 0.94 11.96
N VAL A 117 2.58 1.90 11.84
CA VAL A 117 1.87 2.54 12.96
C VAL A 117 0.41 2.13 12.90
N TRP A 118 -0.09 1.47 13.93
CA TRP A 118 -1.48 1.03 14.00
C TRP A 118 -2.41 2.16 14.40
N ASP A 119 -3.64 2.08 13.94
CA ASP A 119 -4.73 2.84 14.55
C ASP A 119 -5.15 2.24 15.90
N ASP A 120 -5.97 2.97 16.64
CA ASP A 120 -6.49 2.52 17.94
C ASP A 120 -7.38 1.27 17.82
N SER A 121 -7.86 0.96 16.61
CA SER A 121 -8.69 -0.22 16.33
C SER A 121 -7.86 -1.49 16.10
N GLY A 122 -6.56 -1.35 15.80
CA GLY A 122 -5.70 -2.46 15.39
C GLY A 122 -6.08 -3.09 14.05
N GLN A 123 -7.00 -2.49 13.30
CA GLN A 123 -7.49 -2.99 12.01
C GLN A 123 -6.81 -2.30 10.82
N THR A 124 -6.24 -1.12 11.05
CA THR A 124 -5.46 -0.41 10.04
C THR A 124 -4.03 -0.17 10.50
N ALA A 125 -3.12 -0.13 9.54
CA ALA A 125 -1.72 0.16 9.76
C ALA A 125 -1.22 1.16 8.72
N THR A 126 -0.42 2.13 9.14
CA THR A 126 0.21 3.11 8.25
C THR A 126 1.69 2.81 8.12
N ILE A 127 2.19 2.71 6.90
CA ILE A 127 3.61 2.50 6.59
C ILE A 127 4.10 3.56 5.61
N PHE A 128 5.36 3.94 5.74
CA PHE A 128 6.02 4.91 4.88
C PHE A 128 7.08 4.22 4.04
N VAL A 129 7.00 4.41 2.73
CA VAL A 129 7.91 3.80 1.76
C VAL A 129 8.51 4.89 0.90
N GLN A 130 9.83 4.91 0.83
CA GLN A 130 10.56 5.72 -0.11
C GLN A 130 10.71 4.97 -1.44
N VAL A 131 10.32 5.65 -2.51
CA VAL A 131 10.43 5.18 -3.89
C VAL A 131 11.50 6.03 -4.58
N SER A 132 12.53 5.40 -5.14
CA SER A 132 13.58 6.11 -5.86
C SER A 132 13.55 5.79 -7.35
N GLY A 133 13.90 6.78 -8.17
CA GLY A 133 13.89 6.64 -9.62
C GLY A 133 12.48 6.53 -10.19
N TYR A 134 11.49 7.13 -9.51
CA TYR A 134 10.10 7.11 -9.95
C TYR A 134 9.96 7.75 -11.33
N ARG A 135 9.41 7.04 -12.31
CA ARG A 135 9.18 7.52 -13.67
C ARG A 135 7.75 7.21 -14.06
N GLN A 136 7.03 8.21 -14.57
CA GLN A 136 5.68 8.00 -15.11
C GLN A 136 5.71 8.08 -16.62
N THR A 137 5.19 7.03 -17.26
CA THR A 137 5.06 6.95 -18.71
C THR A 137 3.60 7.04 -19.09
N THR A 138 3.31 7.95 -20.02
CA THR A 138 2.01 8.02 -20.71
C THR A 138 2.23 7.65 -22.16
N GLN A 139 1.44 6.73 -22.68
CA GLN A 139 1.39 6.40 -24.10
C GLN A 139 0.02 6.81 -24.64
N PRO A 140 -0.03 7.74 -25.62
CA PRO A 140 -1.29 8.19 -26.19
C PRO A 140 -1.92 7.11 -27.07
N PRO A 141 -3.21 7.24 -27.40
CA PRO A 141 -3.92 6.27 -28.22
C PRO A 141 -3.25 6.11 -29.58
N ARG A 142 -2.91 4.88 -29.96
CA ARG A 142 -2.30 4.53 -31.27
C ARG A 142 -0.92 5.15 -31.53
N ALA A 143 -0.14 5.48 -30.50
CA ALA A 143 1.25 5.87 -30.71
C ALA A 143 2.05 4.67 -31.28
N ALA A 144 2.60 4.82 -32.48
CA ALA A 144 3.51 3.83 -33.07
C ALA A 144 4.85 3.71 -32.29
N THR A 145 5.15 4.71 -31.45
CA THR A 145 6.37 4.80 -30.67
C THR A 145 6.04 5.12 -29.21
N PRO A 146 6.55 4.35 -28.24
CA PRO A 146 6.50 4.72 -26.83
C PRO A 146 6.98 6.17 -26.63
N GLN A 147 6.19 7.02 -25.97
CA GLN A 147 6.72 8.28 -25.47
C GLN A 147 7.71 7.95 -24.34
N LEU A 148 8.89 8.55 -24.41
CA LEU A 148 9.92 8.43 -23.37
C LEU A 148 9.31 8.85 -22.01
N PRO A 149 9.67 8.18 -20.90
CA PRO A 149 9.17 8.53 -19.59
C PRO A 149 9.38 10.02 -19.32
N LEU A 150 8.40 10.68 -18.69
CA LEU A 150 8.61 12.03 -18.17
C LEU A 150 9.75 11.93 -17.15
N ALA A 151 10.91 12.47 -17.52
CA ALA A 151 12.12 12.39 -16.73
C ALA A 151 11.95 13.18 -15.43
N GLY A 152 11.79 12.47 -14.32
CA GLY A 152 12.06 12.99 -13.00
C GLY A 152 12.76 11.88 -12.23
N SER A 153 14.08 11.93 -12.07
CA SER A 153 14.74 11.07 -11.08
C SER A 153 14.46 11.65 -9.69
N THR A 154 13.22 11.55 -9.26
CA THR A 154 12.81 12.04 -7.95
C THR A 154 12.72 10.86 -7.00
N THR A 155 13.32 11.04 -5.84
CA THR A 155 12.95 10.27 -4.66
C THR A 155 11.61 10.81 -4.20
N GLN A 156 10.65 9.93 -3.98
CA GLN A 156 9.31 10.28 -3.51
C GLN A 156 8.98 9.40 -2.32
N ASP A 157 8.61 10.03 -1.21
CA ASP A 157 8.11 9.31 -0.05
C ASP A 157 6.61 9.10 -0.19
N TRP A 158 6.14 7.91 0.13
CA TRP A 158 4.75 7.51 0.04
C TRP A 158 4.27 7.05 1.41
N ARG A 159 3.05 7.47 1.75
CA ARG A 159 2.31 6.96 2.89
C ARG A 159 1.25 5.97 2.38
N PHE A 160 1.29 4.76 2.91
CA PHE A 160 0.28 3.73 2.64
C PHE A 160 -0.50 3.43 3.90
N THR A 161 -1.84 3.50 3.79
CA THR A 161 -2.75 2.99 4.81
C THR A 161 -3.19 1.59 4.38
N LEU A 162 -3.08 0.63 5.28
CA LEU A 162 -3.35 -0.77 5.04
C LEU A 162 -4.52 -1.23 5.91
N ARG A 163 -5.27 -2.20 5.40
CA ARG A 163 -6.32 -2.89 6.14
C ARG A 163 -6.08 -4.39 6.08
N TYR A 164 -6.25 -5.06 7.22
CA TYR A 164 -6.13 -6.51 7.27
C TYR A 164 -7.39 -7.18 6.71
N ASP A 165 -7.22 -7.98 5.66
CA ASP A 165 -8.26 -8.85 5.12
C ASP A 165 -8.09 -10.26 5.70
N ALA A 166 -8.95 -10.61 6.65
CA ALA A 166 -8.94 -11.91 7.31
C ALA A 166 -9.30 -13.08 6.39
N ALA A 167 -10.09 -12.85 5.33
CA ALA A 167 -10.44 -13.89 4.38
C ALA A 167 -9.27 -14.22 3.44
N ALA A 168 -8.47 -13.20 3.10
CA ALA A 168 -7.25 -13.35 2.30
C ALA A 168 -5.98 -13.62 3.13
N ASP A 169 -6.07 -13.59 4.46
CA ASP A 169 -4.92 -13.61 5.39
C ASP A 169 -3.85 -12.61 4.94
N ARG A 170 -4.19 -11.34 4.68
CA ARG A 170 -3.25 -10.40 4.06
C ARG A 170 -3.57 -8.95 4.39
N TRP A 171 -2.52 -8.14 4.55
CA TRP A 171 -2.68 -6.68 4.53
C TRP A 171 -2.81 -6.16 3.11
N LYS A 172 -3.90 -5.45 2.85
CA LYS A 172 -4.18 -4.82 1.56
C LYS A 172 -4.05 -3.31 1.68
N ILE A 173 -3.55 -2.66 0.63
CA ILE A 173 -3.44 -1.20 0.59
C ILE A 173 -4.85 -0.63 0.39
N TRP A 174 -5.29 0.16 1.36
CA TRP A 174 -6.57 0.83 1.39
C TRP A 174 -6.49 2.26 0.86
N GLU A 175 -5.37 2.94 1.12
CA GLU A 175 -5.09 4.31 0.69
C GLU A 175 -3.59 4.44 0.38
N ALA A 176 -3.26 5.25 -0.62
CA ALA A 176 -1.89 5.59 -0.98
C ALA A 176 -1.80 7.10 -1.24
N ALA A 177 -0.83 7.76 -0.63
CA ALA A 177 -0.59 9.19 -0.83
C ALA A 177 0.90 9.46 -0.99
N SER A 178 1.28 10.15 -2.06
CA SER A 178 2.63 10.70 -2.18
C SER A 178 2.79 11.90 -1.24
N LEU A 179 3.90 11.93 -0.53
CA LEU A 179 4.32 13.06 0.27
C LEU A 179 5.13 14.01 -0.61
N ALA A 180 4.94 15.32 -0.43
CA ALA A 180 5.77 16.30 -1.10
C ALA A 180 7.25 16.06 -0.75
N PRO A 181 8.19 16.20 -1.71
CA PRO A 181 9.61 16.17 -1.38
C PRO A 181 9.89 17.27 -0.35
N SER A 182 10.43 16.89 0.80
CA SER A 182 10.88 17.80 1.85
C SER A 182 11.99 18.72 1.38
#